data_AF-A0A135WIM1-F1
#
_entry.id   AF-A0A135WIM1-F1
#
_cell.length_a   1.000
_cell.length_b   1.000
_cell.length_c   1.000
_cell.angle_alpha   90.00
_cell.angle_beta   90.00
_cell.angle_gamma   90.00
#
_symmetry.space_group_name_H-M   'P 1'
#
loop_
_entity.id
_entity.type
_entity.pdbx_description
1 polymer ?
#
loop_
_entity_poly.entity_id
_entity_poly.type
_entity_poly.pdbx_seq_one_letter_code
_entity_poly.pdbx_strand_id
1 'polypeptide(L)'
;MFAFEFSMKKSILTLIFCFLFSVPVFACLNGDTRLLTNGERLFEDFDSYVSYGHNFGGDERLKALMKSLEKGYNETKNIDYLSDQGYILIVQGKYQEAVDLYKRIESIAPGRYSTASNMGTAYELLGNNKEALFWIKKSVEISSKSHFYSEWIHINILKAKIKGEKYFTSQHLIQTDFGNDDLPKSILKTGDLERLRQQLYYQLNERVSFVMPEDKVVAQLLFDLGNICYLLGDKDDALENFEKAKEYGFDDPIVKKRMKLYSPPILDRTEKKVIKELKVQTKSVMRSELIKLIVSVLAFVFSGVLIYSFRKNIFPNFK
;
A
#
# COMPACT_ATOMS: atom_id res chain seq x y z
N MET A 1 -54.80 -12.04 -20.06
CA MET A 1 -53.36 -12.33 -20.06
C MET A 1 -52.53 -11.16 -20.62
N PHE A 2 -52.85 -9.90 -20.29
CA PHE A 2 -52.14 -8.71 -20.80
C PHE A 2 -51.79 -7.67 -19.71
N ALA A 3 -52.26 -7.85 -18.47
CA ALA A 3 -51.99 -6.93 -17.36
C ALA A 3 -50.71 -7.27 -16.57
N PHE A 4 -50.19 -8.51 -16.68
CA PHE A 4 -49.02 -8.96 -15.92
C PHE A 4 -47.68 -8.54 -16.54
N GLU A 5 -47.59 -8.41 -17.87
CA GLU A 5 -46.35 -8.04 -18.56
C GLU A 5 -45.98 -6.54 -18.45
N PHE A 6 -46.96 -5.66 -18.24
CA PHE A 6 -46.72 -4.21 -18.18
C PHE A 6 -46.19 -3.76 -16.81
N SER A 7 -46.55 -4.48 -15.74
CA SER A 7 -46.09 -4.21 -14.37
C SER A 7 -44.61 -4.56 -14.18
N MET A 8 -44.16 -5.72 -14.69
CA MET A 8 -42.76 -6.16 -14.61
C MET A 8 -41.77 -5.19 -15.26
N LYS A 9 -42.16 -4.49 -16.35
CA LYS A 9 -41.27 -3.59 -17.10
C LYS A 9 -40.94 -2.30 -16.35
N LYS A 10 -41.87 -1.75 -15.57
CA LYS A 10 -41.60 -0.59 -14.69
C LYS A 10 -40.74 -1.00 -13.50
N SER A 11 -41.02 -2.16 -12.90
CA SER A 11 -40.24 -2.70 -11.78
C SER A 11 -38.78 -2.94 -12.14
N ILE A 12 -38.51 -3.46 -13.34
CA ILE A 12 -37.13 -3.71 -13.82
C ILE A 12 -36.39 -2.40 -14.09
N LEU A 13 -37.04 -1.39 -14.69
CA LEU A 13 -36.41 -0.07 -14.90
C LEU A 13 -36.11 0.63 -13.58
N THR A 14 -37.03 0.56 -12.60
CA THR A 14 -36.82 1.11 -11.26
C THR A 14 -35.73 0.35 -10.50
N LEU A 15 -35.64 -0.98 -10.65
CA LEU A 15 -34.55 -1.79 -10.09
C LEU A 15 -33.19 -1.42 -10.69
N ILE A 16 -33.09 -1.21 -12.00
CA ILE A 16 -31.85 -0.77 -12.67
C ILE A 16 -31.48 0.66 -12.23
N PHE A 17 -32.45 1.56 -12.11
CA PHE A 17 -32.23 2.93 -11.66
C PHE A 17 -31.80 2.98 -10.18
N CYS A 18 -32.40 2.16 -9.31
CA CYS A 18 -31.97 2.01 -7.92
C CYS A 18 -30.57 1.38 -7.83
N PHE A 19 -30.22 0.43 -8.71
CA PHE A 19 -28.90 -0.22 -8.72
C PHE A 19 -27.79 0.75 -9.19
N LEU A 20 -28.10 1.68 -10.10
CA LEU A 20 -27.15 2.70 -10.57
C LEU A 20 -26.87 3.81 -9.53
N PHE A 21 -27.79 4.05 -8.59
CA PHE A 21 -27.62 5.01 -7.48
C PHE A 21 -27.27 4.35 -6.13
N SER A 22 -27.33 3.02 -6.03
CA SER A 22 -26.98 2.28 -4.82
C SER A 22 -25.57 1.71 -4.83
N VAL A 23 -24.79 1.91 -5.89
CA VAL A 23 -23.35 1.66 -5.81
C VAL A 23 -22.75 2.81 -5.00
N PRO A 24 -22.31 2.62 -3.74
CA PRO A 24 -21.45 3.60 -3.13
C PRO A 24 -20.26 3.73 -4.06
N VAL A 25 -20.16 4.87 -4.76
CA VAL A 25 -18.91 5.29 -5.35
C VAL A 25 -18.03 5.58 -4.13
N PHE A 26 -17.35 4.52 -3.67
CA PHE A 26 -16.16 4.68 -2.87
C PHE A 26 -15.22 5.50 -3.75
N ALA A 27 -15.30 6.82 -3.59
CA ALA A 27 -14.18 7.67 -3.90
C ALA A 27 -13.08 7.19 -2.96
N CYS A 28 -12.31 6.20 -3.42
CA CYS A 28 -11.10 5.77 -2.75
C CYS A 28 -10.23 7.01 -2.60
N LEU A 29 -10.19 7.59 -1.40
CA LEU A 29 -9.14 8.50 -1.03
C LEU A 29 -7.83 7.74 -1.26
N ASN A 30 -7.00 8.27 -2.17
CA ASN A 30 -5.94 7.58 -2.91
C ASN A 30 -4.68 7.26 -2.08
N GLY A 31 -4.84 6.95 -0.80
CA GLY A 31 -3.79 6.48 0.10
C GLY A 31 -4.03 5.03 0.53
N ASP A 32 -2.96 4.30 0.84
CA ASP A 32 -3.10 3.04 1.55
C ASP A 32 -3.72 3.35 2.92
N THR A 33 -5.01 3.01 3.05
CA THR A 33 -5.77 3.16 4.28
C THR A 33 -5.81 1.83 4.98
N ARG A 34 -5.33 1.78 6.21
CA ARG A 34 -5.53 0.60 7.05
C ARG A 34 -6.75 0.78 7.94
N LEU A 35 -7.79 -0.01 7.71
CA LEU A 35 -8.93 -0.14 8.61
C LEU A 35 -8.71 -1.32 9.55
N LEU A 36 -9.13 -1.16 10.79
CA LEU A 36 -9.24 -2.24 11.76
C LEU A 36 -10.58 -2.97 11.59
N THR A 37 -10.69 -4.14 12.19
CA THR A 37 -11.86 -5.03 12.15
C THR A 37 -13.13 -4.33 12.65
N ASN A 38 -13.01 -3.38 13.57
CA ASN A 38 -14.12 -2.56 14.08
C ASN A 38 -14.50 -1.37 13.16
N GLY A 39 -13.86 -1.25 11.99
CA GLY A 39 -14.07 -0.15 11.04
C GLY A 39 -13.31 1.13 11.37
N GLU A 40 -12.60 1.19 12.51
CA GLU A 40 -11.78 2.35 12.84
C GLU A 40 -10.54 2.39 11.93
N ARG A 41 -10.23 3.57 11.40
CA ARG A 41 -9.02 3.81 10.60
C ARG A 41 -7.80 3.79 11.50
N LEU A 42 -6.78 3.02 11.20
CA LEU A 42 -5.51 3.05 11.93
C LEU A 42 -4.59 4.16 11.41
N PHE A 43 -4.37 4.19 10.09
CA PHE A 43 -3.61 5.21 9.38
C PHE A 43 -4.12 5.38 7.95
N GLU A 44 -3.68 6.46 7.31
CA GLU A 44 -3.89 6.76 5.90
C GLU A 44 -2.61 7.39 5.36
N ASP A 45 -2.08 6.81 4.29
CA ASP A 45 -0.88 7.31 3.64
C ASP A 45 -1.20 8.31 2.52
N PHE A 46 -0.16 9.02 2.06
CA PHE A 46 -0.28 9.97 0.95
C PHE A 46 0.03 9.30 -0.40
N ASP A 47 -0.54 9.84 -1.49
CA ASP A 47 -0.27 9.39 -2.87
C ASP A 47 1.10 9.90 -3.38
N SER A 48 2.19 9.37 -2.82
CA SER A 48 3.57 9.63 -3.24
C SER A 48 4.44 8.38 -3.04
N TYR A 49 5.52 8.23 -3.82
CA TYR A 49 6.47 7.12 -3.65
C TYR A 49 7.65 7.52 -2.76
N VAL A 50 7.38 8.24 -1.69
CA VAL A 50 8.36 8.61 -0.65
C VAL A 50 7.94 7.97 0.66
N SER A 51 8.79 7.10 1.19
CA SER A 51 8.49 6.35 2.40
C SER A 51 8.70 7.22 3.66
N TYR A 52 7.61 7.76 4.20
CA TYR A 52 7.62 8.52 5.45
C TYR A 52 7.27 7.70 6.69
N GLY A 53 6.76 6.48 6.47
CA GLY A 53 6.14 5.70 7.52
C GLY A 53 4.72 6.18 7.78
N HIS A 54 4.03 5.45 8.65
CA HIS A 54 2.64 5.68 8.96
C HIS A 54 2.51 6.57 10.19
N ASN A 55 1.53 7.47 10.16
CA ASN A 55 1.11 8.20 11.35
C ASN A 55 0.00 7.43 12.07
N PHE A 56 0.35 6.75 13.16
CA PHE A 56 -0.60 6.00 13.98
C PHE A 56 -1.34 6.85 15.02
N GLY A 57 -1.02 8.14 15.12
CA GLY A 57 -1.45 9.02 16.21
C GLY A 57 -0.70 8.77 17.52
N GLY A 58 -1.16 9.40 18.60
CA GLY A 58 -0.51 9.28 19.92
C GLY A 58 -0.98 8.08 20.74
N ASP A 59 -0.27 7.80 21.84
CA ASP A 59 -0.53 6.65 22.71
C ASP A 59 -1.97 6.55 23.23
N GLU A 60 -2.59 7.68 23.58
CA GLU A 60 -3.99 7.71 24.04
C GLU A 60 -4.97 7.19 22.97
N ARG A 61 -4.71 7.50 21.71
CA ARG A 61 -5.48 6.96 20.59
C ARG A 61 -5.28 5.45 20.47
N LEU A 62 -4.04 4.98 20.53
CA LEU A 62 -3.75 3.54 20.45
C LEU A 62 -4.37 2.76 21.62
N LYS A 63 -4.39 3.33 22.83
CA LYS A 63 -5.09 2.75 23.99
C LYS A 63 -6.60 2.67 23.76
N ALA A 64 -7.22 3.72 23.20
CA ALA A 64 -8.63 3.72 22.87
C ALA A 64 -8.98 2.64 21.83
N LEU A 65 -8.16 2.53 20.77
CA LEU A 65 -8.29 1.47 19.76
C LEU A 65 -8.16 0.09 20.39
N MET A 66 -7.17 -0.15 21.26
CA MET A 66 -7.00 -1.43 21.96
C MET A 66 -8.22 -1.82 22.78
N LYS A 67 -8.82 -0.87 23.51
CA LYS A 67 -10.04 -1.09 24.31
C LYS A 67 -11.24 -1.41 23.42
N SER A 68 -11.38 -0.69 22.31
CA SER A 68 -12.42 -0.92 21.29
C SER A 68 -12.30 -2.33 20.70
N LEU A 69 -11.09 -2.77 20.37
CA LEU A 69 -10.82 -4.10 19.85
C LEU A 69 -11.07 -5.21 20.89
N GLU A 70 -10.69 -4.98 22.15
CA GLU A 70 -10.94 -5.94 23.24
C GLU A 70 -12.43 -6.18 23.45
N LYS A 71 -13.22 -5.09 23.47
CA LYS A 71 -14.68 -5.17 23.54
C LYS A 71 -15.24 -6.00 22.38
N GLY A 72 -14.83 -5.69 21.15
CA GLY A 72 -15.30 -6.40 19.95
C GLY A 72 -14.95 -7.89 19.96
N TYR A 73 -13.73 -8.25 20.40
CA TYR A 73 -13.38 -9.66 20.60
C TYR A 73 -14.23 -10.33 21.69
N ASN A 74 -14.50 -9.64 22.80
CA ASN A 74 -15.29 -10.21 23.89
C ASN A 74 -16.74 -10.50 23.47
N GLU A 75 -17.32 -9.65 22.64
CA GLU A 75 -18.68 -9.79 22.11
C GLU A 75 -18.79 -10.84 21.00
N THR A 76 -17.80 -10.92 20.11
CA THR A 76 -17.93 -11.71 18.86
C THR A 76 -17.08 -12.97 18.82
N LYS A 77 -16.01 -13.04 19.61
CA LYS A 77 -14.92 -14.02 19.50
C LYS A 77 -14.29 -14.09 18.10
N ASN A 78 -14.44 -13.05 17.28
CA ASN A 78 -13.79 -12.96 15.98
C ASN A 78 -12.28 -12.73 16.16
N ILE A 79 -11.48 -13.66 15.65
CA ILE A 79 -10.01 -13.68 15.74
C ILE A 79 -9.35 -12.48 15.04
N ASP A 80 -10.03 -11.83 14.09
CA ASP A 80 -9.51 -10.64 13.42
C ASP A 80 -9.27 -9.49 14.42
N TYR A 81 -10.09 -9.37 15.47
CA TYR A 81 -9.85 -8.44 16.57
C TYR A 81 -8.53 -8.72 17.31
N LEU A 82 -8.23 -9.99 17.61
CA LEU A 82 -6.94 -10.35 18.22
C LEU A 82 -5.78 -10.07 17.27
N SER A 83 -5.99 -10.31 15.98
CA SER A 83 -5.00 -10.03 14.93
C SER A 83 -4.65 -8.55 14.86
N ASP A 84 -5.65 -7.67 14.99
CA ASP A 84 -5.47 -6.23 15.03
C ASP A 84 -4.84 -5.76 16.34
N GLN A 85 -5.23 -6.34 17.48
CA GLN A 85 -4.56 -6.08 18.76
C GLN A 85 -3.07 -6.41 18.67
N GLY A 86 -2.71 -7.54 18.06
CA GLY A 86 -1.31 -7.91 17.81
C GLY A 86 -0.57 -6.88 16.96
N TYR A 87 -1.23 -6.28 15.98
CA TYR A 87 -0.62 -5.24 15.16
C TYR A 87 -0.42 -3.95 15.95
N ILE A 88 -1.39 -3.55 16.79
CA ILE A 88 -1.23 -2.39 17.67
C ILE A 88 -0.09 -2.63 18.68
N LEU A 89 0.10 -3.85 19.18
CA LEU A 89 1.26 -4.20 20.01
C LEU A 89 2.59 -3.99 19.25
N ILE A 90 2.67 -4.36 17.97
CA ILE A 90 3.83 -4.04 17.12
C ILE A 90 4.02 -2.53 17.02
N VAL A 91 2.95 -1.77 16.73
CA VAL A 91 3.00 -0.30 16.66
C VAL A 91 3.49 0.34 17.96
N GLN A 92 3.13 -0.23 19.11
CA GLN A 92 3.58 0.21 20.43
C GLN A 92 5.00 -0.25 20.81
N GLY A 93 5.71 -0.95 19.93
CA GLY A 93 7.04 -1.51 20.23
C GLY A 93 7.02 -2.75 21.13
N LYS A 94 5.84 -3.30 21.44
CA LYS A 94 5.63 -4.46 22.31
C LYS A 94 5.75 -5.77 21.54
N TYR A 95 6.87 -5.97 20.87
CA TYR A 95 7.05 -7.05 19.90
C TYR A 95 6.93 -8.44 20.51
N GLN A 96 7.43 -8.65 21.74
CA GLN A 96 7.32 -9.94 22.41
C GLN A 96 5.86 -10.29 22.75
N GLU A 97 5.08 -9.33 23.27
CA GLU A 97 3.65 -9.50 23.52
C GLU A 97 2.88 -9.81 22.22
N ALA A 98 3.25 -9.14 21.12
CA ALA A 98 2.68 -9.41 19.80
C ALA A 98 2.98 -10.85 19.34
N VAL A 99 4.22 -11.32 19.47
CA VAL A 99 4.60 -12.70 19.15
C VAL A 99 3.80 -13.71 19.97
N ASP A 100 3.66 -13.49 21.28
CA ASP A 100 2.94 -14.43 22.15
C ASP A 100 1.44 -14.46 21.82
N LEU A 101 0.85 -13.30 21.48
CA LEU A 101 -0.51 -13.22 20.99
C LEU A 101 -0.67 -13.94 19.64
N TYR A 102 0.24 -13.74 18.68
CA TYR A 102 0.16 -14.41 17.38
C TYR A 102 0.37 -15.92 17.47
N LYS A 103 1.23 -16.41 18.38
CA LYS A 103 1.33 -17.85 18.68
C LYS A 103 0.01 -18.42 19.20
N ARG A 104 -0.66 -17.69 20.10
CA ARG A 104 -1.99 -18.08 20.59
C ARG A 104 -3.01 -18.08 19.46
N ILE A 105 -3.01 -17.06 18.59
CA ILE A 105 -3.89 -17.01 17.42
C ILE A 105 -3.63 -18.22 16.51
N GLU A 106 -2.38 -18.54 16.20
CA GLU A 106 -2.03 -19.71 15.36
C GLU A 106 -2.49 -21.03 16.01
N SER A 107 -2.47 -21.15 17.35
CA SER A 107 -2.97 -22.34 18.04
C SER A 107 -4.50 -22.51 17.96
N ILE A 108 -5.24 -21.41 17.87
CA ILE A 108 -6.72 -21.39 17.83
C ILE A 108 -7.23 -21.45 16.39
N ALA A 109 -6.57 -20.74 15.48
CA ALA A 109 -6.93 -20.58 14.09
C ALA A 109 -5.66 -20.65 13.20
N PRO A 110 -5.13 -21.86 12.97
CA PRO A 110 -3.87 -22.05 12.25
C PRO A 110 -3.97 -21.65 10.78
N GLY A 111 -2.83 -21.31 10.17
CA GLY A 111 -2.71 -21.13 8.72
C GLY A 111 -3.28 -19.81 8.19
N ARG A 112 -3.44 -18.81 9.07
CA ARG A 112 -3.85 -17.46 8.67
C ARG A 112 -2.66 -16.68 8.13
N TYR A 113 -2.81 -16.12 6.93
CA TYR A 113 -1.81 -15.24 6.31
C TYR A 113 -1.37 -14.12 7.26
N SER A 114 -2.32 -13.36 7.81
CA SER A 114 -2.06 -12.21 8.68
C SER A 114 -1.32 -12.58 9.96
N THR A 115 -1.54 -13.80 10.47
CA THR A 115 -0.84 -14.30 11.65
C THR A 115 0.61 -14.62 11.32
N ALA A 116 0.85 -15.34 10.22
CA ALA A 116 2.21 -15.64 9.77
C ALA A 116 3.00 -14.37 9.40
N SER A 117 2.41 -13.43 8.65
CA SER A 117 3.10 -12.20 8.25
C SER A 117 3.44 -11.31 9.44
N ASN A 118 2.47 -11.00 10.31
CA ASN A 118 2.71 -10.11 11.44
C ASN A 118 3.62 -10.73 12.50
N MET A 119 3.55 -12.06 12.70
CA MET A 119 4.50 -12.76 13.58
C MET A 119 5.92 -12.71 13.00
N GLY A 120 6.07 -12.88 11.68
CA GLY A 120 7.35 -12.70 11.00
C GLY A 120 7.93 -11.28 11.19
N THR A 121 7.11 -10.26 11.02
CA THR A 121 7.49 -8.85 11.27
C THR A 121 7.86 -8.62 12.73
N ALA A 122 7.08 -9.12 13.70
CA ALA A 122 7.39 -8.97 15.12
C ALA A 122 8.70 -9.66 15.50
N TYR A 123 8.97 -10.84 14.95
CA TYR A 123 10.27 -11.52 15.12
C TYR A 123 11.43 -10.74 14.51
N GLU A 124 11.23 -10.11 13.35
CA GLU A 124 12.25 -9.27 12.75
C GLU A 124 12.59 -8.08 13.67
N LEU A 125 11.58 -7.41 14.20
CA LEU A 125 11.74 -6.25 15.08
C LEU A 125 12.37 -6.61 16.43
N LEU A 126 12.25 -7.87 16.86
CA LEU A 126 13.02 -8.44 17.98
C LEU A 126 14.48 -8.79 17.63
N GLY A 127 14.88 -8.65 16.36
CA GLY A 127 16.20 -9.05 15.86
C GLY A 127 16.32 -10.56 15.57
N ASN A 128 15.24 -11.34 15.73
CA ASN A 128 15.24 -12.77 15.45
C ASN A 128 14.96 -13.05 13.95
N ASN A 129 15.95 -12.73 13.12
CA ASN A 129 15.82 -12.81 11.66
C ASN A 129 15.56 -14.23 11.13
N LYS A 130 15.97 -15.28 11.86
CA LYS A 130 15.74 -16.68 11.43
C LYS A 130 14.27 -17.06 11.53
N GLU A 131 13.63 -16.76 12.66
CA GLU A 131 12.20 -17.04 12.81
C GLU A 131 11.33 -16.07 12.01
N ALA A 132 11.77 -14.82 11.87
CA ALA A 132 11.16 -13.89 10.93
C ALA A 132 11.11 -14.51 9.51
N LEU A 133 12.25 -15.02 9.02
CA LEU A 133 12.33 -15.62 7.69
C LEU A 133 11.44 -16.85 7.54
N PHE A 134 11.36 -17.69 8.58
CA PHE A 134 10.46 -18.84 8.58
C PHE A 134 9.00 -18.40 8.43
N TRP A 135 8.53 -17.47 9.25
CA TRP A 135 7.13 -17.04 9.28
C TRP A 135 6.72 -16.22 8.05
N ILE A 136 7.61 -15.36 7.53
CA ILE A 136 7.35 -14.65 6.28
C ILE A 136 7.30 -15.61 5.09
N LYS A 137 8.15 -16.65 5.03
CA LYS A 137 8.00 -17.68 3.98
C LYS A 137 6.66 -18.42 4.08
N LYS A 138 6.25 -18.78 5.30
CA LYS A 138 4.95 -19.40 5.54
C LYS A 138 3.80 -18.50 5.10
N SER A 139 3.89 -17.19 5.34
CA SER A 139 2.86 -16.24 4.89
C SER A 139 2.73 -16.24 3.35
N VAL A 140 3.85 -16.25 2.63
CA VAL A 140 3.87 -16.32 1.16
C VAL A 140 3.32 -17.64 0.62
N GLU A 141 3.58 -18.76 1.30
CA GLU A 141 3.01 -20.07 0.96
C GLU A 141 1.48 -20.08 1.11
N ILE A 142 0.95 -19.41 2.14
CA ILE A 142 -0.50 -19.28 2.37
C ILE A 142 -1.14 -18.33 1.34
N SER A 143 -0.51 -17.19 1.08
CA SER A 143 -1.01 -16.18 0.14
C SER A 143 0.12 -15.48 -0.59
N SER A 144 0.40 -15.92 -1.81
CA SER A 144 1.50 -15.37 -2.61
C SER A 144 1.23 -13.98 -3.20
N LYS A 145 0.01 -13.46 -3.06
CA LYS A 145 -0.44 -12.18 -3.63
C LYS A 145 -0.52 -11.05 -2.61
N SER A 146 -0.29 -11.37 -1.34
CA SER A 146 -0.38 -10.40 -0.25
C SER A 146 0.64 -9.28 -0.39
N HIS A 147 0.37 -8.15 0.28
CA HIS A 147 1.26 -6.98 0.29
C HIS A 147 1.69 -6.56 -1.13
N PHE A 148 0.77 -6.61 -2.11
CA PHE A 148 1.06 -6.30 -3.51
C PHE A 148 2.19 -7.14 -4.13
N TYR A 149 2.30 -8.42 -3.77
CA TYR A 149 3.33 -9.35 -4.23
C TYR A 149 4.76 -8.93 -3.82
N SER A 150 4.93 -8.15 -2.76
CA SER A 150 6.22 -7.55 -2.38
C SER A 150 7.04 -8.33 -1.34
N GLU A 151 6.47 -9.38 -0.73
CA GLU A 151 7.12 -10.17 0.35
C GLU A 151 8.46 -10.79 -0.04
N TRP A 152 8.75 -10.97 -1.32
CA TRP A 152 10.05 -11.45 -1.77
C TRP A 152 11.19 -10.47 -1.39
N ILE A 153 10.91 -9.17 -1.30
CA ILE A 153 11.85 -8.15 -0.83
C ILE A 153 12.10 -8.35 0.68
N HIS A 154 11.04 -8.55 1.47
CA HIS A 154 11.16 -8.84 2.90
C HIS A 154 12.01 -10.09 3.17
N ILE A 155 11.74 -11.17 2.41
CA ILE A 155 12.52 -12.40 2.45
C ILE A 155 14.00 -12.14 2.13
N ASN A 156 14.30 -11.30 1.14
CA ASN A 156 15.67 -10.96 0.77
C ASN A 156 16.37 -10.11 1.83
N ILE A 157 15.66 -9.15 2.43
CA ILE A 157 16.15 -8.36 3.57
C ILE A 157 16.55 -9.31 4.72
N LEU A 158 15.67 -10.23 5.10
CA LEU A 158 15.93 -11.18 6.19
C LEU A 158 17.11 -12.11 5.86
N LYS A 159 17.20 -12.61 4.62
CA LYS A 159 18.35 -13.39 4.16
C LYS A 159 19.65 -12.59 4.23
N ALA A 160 19.63 -11.32 3.82
CA ALA A 160 20.79 -10.46 3.86
C ALA A 160 21.22 -10.20 5.31
N LYS A 161 20.27 -9.88 6.21
CA LYS A 161 20.53 -9.69 7.65
C LYS A 161 21.17 -10.93 8.29
N ILE A 162 20.72 -12.13 7.93
CA ILE A 162 21.31 -13.39 8.42
C ILE A 162 22.73 -13.59 7.88
N LYS A 163 22.98 -13.24 6.61
CA LYS A 163 24.27 -13.49 5.96
C LYS A 163 25.32 -12.40 6.20
N GLY A 164 24.90 -11.22 6.68
CA GLY A 164 25.75 -10.09 7.03
C GLY A 164 25.78 -8.97 5.98
N GLU A 165 26.42 -7.86 6.35
CA GLU A 165 26.32 -6.57 5.66
C GLU A 165 26.76 -6.60 4.18
N LYS A 166 27.65 -7.51 3.78
CA LYS A 166 28.07 -7.65 2.38
C LYS A 166 26.93 -7.98 1.41
N TYR A 167 25.76 -8.35 1.94
CA TYR A 167 24.54 -8.63 1.19
C TYR A 167 23.54 -7.47 1.19
N PHE A 168 23.88 -6.32 1.79
CA PHE A 168 23.04 -5.10 1.76
C PHE A 168 23.29 -4.33 0.46
N THR A 169 23.01 -4.97 -0.68
CA THR A 169 23.19 -4.38 -2.01
C THR A 169 21.90 -4.48 -2.81
N SER A 170 21.70 -3.58 -3.78
CA SER A 170 20.52 -3.58 -4.67
C SER A 170 20.26 -4.97 -5.26
N GLN A 171 21.32 -5.62 -5.79
CA GLN A 171 21.20 -6.95 -6.40
C GLN A 171 20.69 -8.03 -5.44
N HIS A 172 21.08 -7.98 -4.16
CA HIS A 172 20.64 -8.99 -3.19
C HIS A 172 19.26 -8.68 -2.62
N LEU A 173 18.93 -7.40 -2.44
CA LEU A 173 17.70 -6.97 -1.82
C LEU A 173 16.53 -6.97 -2.82
N ILE A 174 16.75 -6.39 -4.00
CA ILE A 174 15.72 -6.15 -5.04
C ILE A 174 16.01 -6.80 -6.39
N GLN A 175 17.02 -7.68 -6.48
CA GLN A 175 17.35 -8.48 -7.69
C GLN A 175 17.71 -7.67 -8.94
N THR A 176 18.02 -6.39 -8.78
CA THR A 176 18.48 -5.50 -9.85
C THR A 176 19.41 -4.44 -9.27
N ASP A 177 20.25 -3.85 -10.11
CA ASP A 177 21.08 -2.70 -9.78
C ASP A 177 20.86 -1.57 -10.79
N PHE A 178 21.29 -0.37 -10.42
CA PHE A 178 21.10 0.83 -11.24
C PHE A 178 22.40 1.39 -11.84
N GLY A 179 23.46 0.58 -11.87
CA GLY A 179 24.80 0.97 -12.26
C GLY A 179 25.48 1.96 -11.30
N ASN A 180 26.76 2.22 -11.56
CA ASN A 180 27.60 3.16 -10.79
C ASN A 180 27.84 4.49 -11.52
N ASP A 181 27.19 4.67 -12.68
CA ASP A 181 27.24 5.92 -13.42
C ASP A 181 26.40 7.00 -12.72
N ASP A 182 26.73 8.26 -13.00
CA ASP A 182 26.00 9.42 -12.51
C ASP A 182 24.50 9.29 -12.83
N LEU A 183 24.15 8.89 -14.06
CA LEU A 183 22.78 8.56 -14.47
C LEU A 183 22.45 7.10 -14.11
N PRO A 184 21.37 6.84 -13.33
CA PRO A 184 20.93 5.47 -13.09
C PRO A 184 20.46 4.83 -14.40
N LYS A 185 20.67 3.52 -14.54
CA LYS A 185 20.25 2.72 -15.69
C LYS A 185 19.57 1.46 -15.22
N SER A 186 18.63 0.92 -15.97
CA SER A 186 18.05 -0.39 -15.66
C SER A 186 17.80 -1.16 -16.95
N ILE A 187 17.92 -2.49 -16.86
CA ILE A 187 17.50 -3.41 -17.93
C ILE A 187 15.99 -3.69 -17.88
N LEU A 188 15.31 -3.29 -16.80
CA LEU A 188 13.88 -3.50 -16.62
C LEU A 188 13.08 -2.60 -17.56
N LYS A 189 11.97 -3.13 -18.06
CA LYS A 189 10.99 -2.33 -18.83
C LYS A 189 10.23 -1.43 -17.88
N THR A 190 9.63 -0.35 -18.41
CA THR A 190 8.85 0.63 -17.64
C THR A 190 7.81 -0.02 -16.72
N GLY A 191 7.01 -0.96 -17.23
CA GLY A 191 5.98 -1.63 -16.41
C GLY A 191 6.55 -2.50 -15.28
N ASP A 192 7.74 -3.07 -15.45
CA ASP A 192 8.41 -3.83 -14.39
C ASP A 192 9.01 -2.89 -13.35
N LEU A 193 9.54 -1.73 -13.77
CA LEU A 193 9.98 -0.66 -12.85
C LEU A 193 8.83 -0.08 -12.05
N GLU A 194 7.66 0.15 -12.66
CA GLU A 194 6.46 0.64 -11.95
C GLU A 194 6.00 -0.36 -10.88
N ARG A 195 6.00 -1.66 -11.21
CA ARG A 195 5.67 -2.72 -10.26
C ARG A 195 6.69 -2.79 -9.13
N LEU A 196 7.99 -2.79 -9.46
CA LEU A 196 9.05 -2.82 -8.48
C LEU A 196 8.99 -1.60 -7.55
N ARG A 197 8.69 -0.41 -8.09
CA ARG A 197 8.48 0.80 -7.30
C ARG A 197 7.37 0.61 -6.27
N GLN A 198 6.20 0.10 -6.69
CA GLN A 198 5.07 -0.13 -5.78
C GLN A 198 5.44 -1.12 -4.67
N GLN A 199 6.08 -2.22 -5.04
CA GLN A 199 6.49 -3.25 -4.09
C GLN A 199 7.51 -2.74 -3.09
N LEU A 200 8.53 -2.02 -3.59
CA LEU A 200 9.59 -1.47 -2.78
C LEU A 200 9.07 -0.37 -1.86
N TYR A 201 8.23 0.54 -2.37
CA TYR A 201 7.59 1.57 -1.56
C TYR A 201 6.75 0.97 -0.44
N TYR A 202 5.90 -0.02 -0.73
CA TYR A 202 5.06 -0.65 0.29
C TYR A 202 5.93 -1.23 1.44
N GLN A 203 6.95 -2.01 1.09
CA GLN A 203 7.84 -2.63 2.06
C GLN A 203 8.67 -1.62 2.86
N LEU A 204 9.11 -0.54 2.20
CA LEU A 204 9.83 0.54 2.87
C LEU A 204 8.91 1.35 3.78
N ASN A 205 7.70 1.71 3.35
CA ASN A 205 6.80 2.56 4.12
C ASN A 205 6.36 1.87 5.42
N GLU A 206 6.03 0.58 5.35
CA GLU A 206 5.79 -0.24 6.56
C GLU A 206 7.04 -0.24 7.46
N ARG A 207 8.23 -0.46 6.90
CA ARG A 207 9.48 -0.58 7.66
C ARG A 207 9.92 0.69 8.36
N VAL A 208 9.92 1.83 7.68
CA VAL A 208 10.38 3.12 8.25
C VAL A 208 9.43 3.65 9.32
N SER A 209 8.26 3.03 9.49
CA SER A 209 7.38 3.27 10.64
C SER A 209 7.95 2.75 11.96
N PHE A 210 8.89 1.79 11.91
CA PHE A 210 9.42 1.10 13.08
C PHE A 210 10.95 1.14 13.17
N VAL A 211 11.64 1.37 12.05
CA VAL A 211 13.10 1.39 11.97
C VAL A 211 13.56 2.82 11.74
N MET A 212 14.24 3.40 12.73
CA MET A 212 14.79 4.75 12.67
C MET A 212 16.21 4.75 12.09
N PRO A 213 16.69 5.88 11.53
CA PRO A 213 18.11 6.05 11.19
C PRO A 213 19.04 5.81 12.39
N GLU A 214 20.23 5.21 12.21
CA GLU A 214 20.80 4.67 10.97
C GLU A 214 20.40 3.20 10.73
N ASP A 215 20.13 2.83 9.47
CA ASP A 215 19.93 1.43 9.06
C ASP A 215 20.40 1.24 7.61
N LYS A 216 21.47 0.45 7.41
CA LYS A 216 22.10 0.25 6.09
C LYS A 216 21.19 -0.41 5.06
N VAL A 217 20.26 -1.28 5.50
CA VAL A 217 19.30 -1.91 4.58
C VAL A 217 18.30 -0.87 4.10
N VAL A 218 17.72 -0.09 5.02
CA VAL A 218 16.77 0.98 4.68
C VAL A 218 17.45 2.04 3.82
N ALA A 219 18.69 2.43 4.16
CA ALA A 219 19.50 3.37 3.38
C ALA A 219 19.65 2.92 1.92
N GLN A 220 20.05 1.66 1.71
CA GLN A 220 20.21 1.07 0.38
C GLN A 220 18.87 1.02 -0.40
N LEU A 221 17.79 0.58 0.25
CA LEU A 221 16.49 0.47 -0.37
C LEU A 221 15.89 1.84 -0.74
N LEU A 222 16.06 2.86 0.10
CA LEU A 222 15.65 4.24 -0.22
C LEU A 222 16.44 4.80 -1.42
N PHE A 223 17.74 4.51 -1.48
CA PHE A 223 18.56 4.87 -2.64
C PHE A 223 18.05 4.19 -3.91
N ASP A 224 17.72 2.90 -3.84
CA ASP A 224 17.15 2.14 -4.94
C ASP A 224 15.77 2.68 -5.37
N LEU A 225 14.91 3.06 -4.41
CA LEU A 225 13.62 3.69 -4.70
C LEU A 225 13.81 5.05 -5.41
N GLY A 226 14.79 5.84 -4.99
CA GLY A 226 15.16 7.08 -5.66
C GLY A 226 15.59 6.88 -7.11
N ASN A 227 16.37 5.82 -7.39
CA ASN A 227 16.77 5.47 -8.76
C ASN A 227 15.56 5.09 -9.63
N ILE A 228 14.63 4.31 -9.09
CA ILE A 228 13.42 3.90 -9.82
C ILE A 228 12.54 5.11 -10.11
N CYS A 229 12.30 5.98 -9.13
CA CYS A 229 11.53 7.21 -9.32
C CYS A 229 12.17 8.11 -10.38
N TYR A 230 13.50 8.24 -10.39
CA TYR A 230 14.21 9.02 -11.42
C TYR A 230 13.97 8.44 -12.82
N LEU A 231 14.13 7.13 -12.98
CA LEU A 231 13.95 6.43 -14.27
C LEU A 231 12.51 6.52 -14.79
N LEU A 232 11.52 6.61 -13.90
CA LEU A 232 10.11 6.79 -14.24
C LEU A 232 9.71 8.26 -14.44
N GLY A 233 10.64 9.21 -14.25
CA GLY A 233 10.42 10.63 -14.45
C GLY A 233 9.87 11.39 -13.23
N ASP A 234 9.64 10.71 -12.11
CA ASP A 234 9.19 11.31 -10.84
C ASP A 234 10.37 11.90 -10.06
N LYS A 235 10.96 12.96 -10.61
CA LYS A 235 12.24 13.53 -10.14
C LYS A 235 12.19 14.14 -8.74
N ASP A 236 11.02 14.65 -8.31
CA ASP A 236 10.85 15.16 -6.95
C ASP A 236 10.91 14.03 -5.92
N ASP A 237 10.14 12.96 -6.13
CA ASP A 237 10.16 11.75 -5.30
C ASP A 237 11.57 11.13 -5.32
N ALA A 238 12.26 11.15 -6.46
CA ALA A 238 13.63 10.66 -6.57
C ALA A 238 14.59 11.42 -5.64
N LEU A 239 14.57 12.75 -5.70
CA LEU A 239 15.43 13.60 -4.87
C LEU A 239 15.16 13.36 -3.38
N GLU A 240 13.88 13.32 -2.98
CA GLU A 240 13.52 13.13 -1.58
C GLU A 240 13.93 11.73 -1.07
N ASN A 241 13.76 10.67 -1.87
CA ASN A 241 14.26 9.36 -1.51
C ASN A 241 15.79 9.32 -1.38
N PHE A 242 16.55 10.03 -2.21
CA PHE A 242 18.00 10.16 -2.05
C PHE A 242 18.39 10.92 -0.77
N GLU A 243 17.64 11.96 -0.40
CA GLU A 243 17.83 12.68 0.86
C GLU A 243 17.58 11.76 2.06
N LYS A 244 16.50 10.97 2.03
CA LYS A 244 16.21 9.98 3.07
C LYS A 244 17.23 8.86 3.10
N ALA A 245 17.72 8.38 1.94
CA ALA A 245 18.78 7.38 1.90
C ALA A 245 20.01 7.85 2.69
N LYS A 246 20.42 9.11 2.51
CA LYS A 246 21.52 9.72 3.28
C LYS A 246 21.18 9.87 4.76
N GLU A 247 19.95 10.27 5.09
CA GLU A 247 19.47 10.33 6.48
C GLU A 247 19.65 8.99 7.20
N TYR A 248 19.36 7.88 6.51
CA TYR A 248 19.53 6.51 7.02
C TYR A 248 20.96 5.97 6.98
N GLY A 249 21.93 6.75 6.47
CA GLY A 249 23.35 6.40 6.46
C GLY A 249 23.89 5.89 5.12
N PHE A 250 23.22 6.15 3.99
CA PHE A 250 23.80 5.86 2.67
C PHE A 250 24.97 6.80 2.38
N ASP A 251 26.19 6.25 2.31
CA ASP A 251 27.44 7.02 2.31
C ASP A 251 28.16 7.05 0.95
N ASP A 252 27.76 6.23 -0.03
CA ASP A 252 28.38 6.24 -1.36
C ASP A 252 28.24 7.62 -2.03
N PRO A 253 29.34 8.25 -2.47
CA PRO A 253 29.33 9.56 -3.12
C PRO A 253 28.37 9.69 -4.32
N ILE A 254 28.00 8.58 -4.96
CA ILE A 254 27.06 8.55 -6.09
C ILE A 254 25.71 9.19 -5.76
N VAL A 255 25.23 9.10 -4.51
CA VAL A 255 23.95 9.70 -4.10
C VAL A 255 23.98 11.22 -4.30
N LYS A 256 25.10 11.87 -3.99
CA LYS A 256 25.27 13.32 -4.16
C LYS A 256 25.28 13.71 -5.64
N LYS A 257 25.78 12.84 -6.51
CA LYS A 257 25.77 13.07 -7.96
C LYS A 257 24.36 12.92 -8.52
N ARG A 258 23.63 11.87 -8.12
CA ARG A 258 22.25 11.62 -8.55
C ARG A 258 21.27 12.69 -8.08
N MET A 259 21.44 13.20 -6.86
CA MET A 259 20.69 14.36 -6.38
C MET A 259 20.89 15.61 -7.26
N LYS A 260 22.07 15.79 -7.87
CA LYS A 260 22.35 16.96 -8.74
C LYS A 260 21.75 16.83 -10.15
N LEU A 261 21.34 15.63 -10.57
CA LEU A 261 20.69 15.41 -11.87
C LEU A 261 19.34 16.13 -11.97
N TYR A 262 18.78 16.51 -10.83
CA TYR A 262 17.56 17.30 -10.75
C TYR A 262 17.75 18.41 -9.72
N SER A 263 17.66 19.65 -10.18
CA SER A 263 17.51 20.80 -9.30
C SER A 263 16.04 21.20 -9.33
N PRO A 264 15.25 20.95 -8.27
CA PRO A 264 13.90 21.47 -8.21
C PRO A 264 13.95 23.01 -8.28
N PRO A 265 12.88 23.67 -8.75
CA PRO A 265 12.77 25.11 -8.62
C PRO A 265 13.04 25.52 -7.16
N ILE A 266 13.74 26.64 -6.95
CA ILE A 266 13.92 27.19 -5.60
C ILE A 266 12.53 27.63 -5.13
N LEU A 267 11.92 26.79 -4.31
CA LEU A 267 10.63 27.01 -3.69
C LEU A 267 10.85 27.23 -2.20
N ASP A 268 10.23 28.26 -1.65
CA ASP A 268 10.28 28.47 -0.21
C ASP A 268 9.57 27.33 0.55
N ARG A 269 9.73 27.29 1.88
CA ARG A 269 9.19 26.20 2.70
C ARG A 269 7.65 26.12 2.64
N THR A 270 6.98 27.25 2.45
CA THR A 270 5.54 27.37 2.30
C THR A 270 5.12 26.85 0.93
N GLU A 271 5.81 27.26 -0.14
CA GLU A 271 5.57 26.82 -1.51
C GLU A 271 5.81 25.32 -1.67
N LYS A 272 6.85 24.76 -1.03
CA LYS A 272 7.06 23.30 -1.00
C LYS A 272 5.92 22.56 -0.32
N LYS A 273 5.42 23.07 0.81
CA LYS A 273 4.29 22.47 1.53
C LYS A 273 3.01 22.57 0.70
N VAL A 274 2.74 23.74 0.11
CA VAL A 274 1.59 23.98 -0.78
C VAL A 274 1.67 23.13 -2.03
N ILE A 275 2.83 22.98 -2.67
CA ILE A 275 2.99 22.12 -3.85
C ILE A 275 2.87 20.64 -3.48
N LYS A 276 3.36 20.22 -2.31
CA LYS A 276 3.14 18.86 -1.80
C LYS A 276 1.64 18.60 -1.59
N GLU A 277 0.94 19.51 -0.91
CA GLU A 277 -0.51 19.44 -0.70
C GLU A 277 -1.30 19.50 -2.02
N LEU A 278 -0.90 20.36 -2.96
CA LEU A 278 -1.51 20.49 -4.28
C LEU A 278 -1.24 19.28 -5.15
N LYS A 279 -0.04 18.69 -5.17
CA LYS A 279 0.24 17.45 -5.92
C LYS A 279 -0.59 16.30 -5.37
N VAL A 280 -0.68 16.17 -4.04
CA VAL A 280 -1.54 15.21 -3.35
C VAL A 280 -3.00 15.41 -3.76
N GLN A 281 -3.48 16.64 -3.83
CA GLN A 281 -4.86 16.94 -4.21
C GLN A 281 -5.10 16.74 -5.72
N THR A 282 -4.18 17.16 -6.59
CA THR A 282 -4.37 17.18 -8.05
C THR A 282 -4.23 15.79 -8.67
N LYS A 283 -3.29 14.96 -8.19
CA LYS A 283 -3.11 13.57 -8.68
C LYS A 283 -4.29 12.68 -8.27
N SER A 284 -4.76 12.86 -7.04
CA SER A 284 -5.99 12.25 -6.51
C SER A 284 -7.23 12.67 -7.30
N VAL A 285 -7.40 13.97 -7.55
CA VAL A 285 -8.55 14.52 -8.30
C VAL A 285 -8.52 14.05 -9.76
N MET A 286 -7.39 14.14 -10.47
CA MET A 286 -7.30 13.72 -11.88
C MET A 286 -7.65 12.24 -12.09
N ARG A 287 -7.22 11.36 -11.20
CA ARG A 287 -7.54 9.93 -11.27
C ARG A 287 -9.01 9.67 -10.93
N SER A 288 -9.56 10.39 -9.95
CA SER A 288 -10.99 10.30 -9.60
C SER A 288 -11.89 10.79 -10.73
N GLU A 289 -11.52 11.88 -11.41
CA GLU A 289 -12.25 12.43 -12.55
C GLU A 289 -12.12 11.54 -13.79
N LEU A 290 -10.96 10.92 -14.02
CA LEU A 290 -10.80 9.92 -15.08
C LEU A 290 -11.64 8.67 -14.83
N ILE A 291 -11.70 8.18 -13.59
CA ILE A 291 -12.56 7.04 -13.21
C ILE A 291 -14.04 7.42 -13.37
N LYS A 292 -14.46 8.60 -12.88
CA LYS A 292 -15.81 9.10 -13.09
C LYS A 292 -16.15 9.21 -14.57
N LEU A 293 -15.23 9.72 -15.38
CA LEU A 293 -15.39 9.83 -16.83
C LEU A 293 -15.54 8.44 -17.47
N ILE A 294 -14.68 7.49 -17.14
CA ILE A 294 -14.75 6.11 -17.64
C ILE A 294 -16.07 5.45 -17.24
N VAL A 295 -16.47 5.55 -15.97
CA VAL A 295 -17.75 5.00 -15.48
C VAL A 295 -18.93 5.67 -16.19
N SER A 296 -18.88 6.98 -16.40
CA SER A 296 -19.93 7.74 -17.09
C SER A 296 -20.03 7.34 -18.56
N VAL A 297 -18.89 7.15 -19.24
CA VAL A 297 -18.83 6.68 -20.63
C VAL A 297 -19.35 5.24 -20.72
N LEU A 298 -18.93 4.34 -19.82
CA LEU A 298 -19.42 2.97 -19.78
C LEU A 298 -20.93 2.90 -19.52
N ALA A 299 -21.45 3.72 -18.58
CA ALA A 299 -22.86 3.81 -18.29
C ALA A 299 -23.67 4.39 -19.47
N PHE A 300 -23.11 5.37 -20.20
CA PHE A 300 -23.72 5.93 -21.40
C PHE A 300 -23.75 4.91 -22.55
N VAL A 301 -22.65 4.20 -22.80
CA VAL A 301 -22.59 3.14 -23.81
C VAL A 301 -23.56 2.01 -23.46
N PHE A 302 -23.58 1.57 -22.20
CA PHE A 302 -24.47 0.52 -21.74
C PHE A 302 -25.95 0.91 -21.83
N SER A 303 -26.31 2.15 -21.47
CA SER A 303 -27.68 2.65 -21.63
C SER A 303 -28.08 2.76 -23.10
N GLY A 304 -27.17 3.17 -23.99
CA GLY A 304 -27.38 3.14 -25.44
C GLY A 304 -27.62 1.73 -25.98
N VAL A 305 -26.84 0.74 -25.55
CA VAL A 305 -27.02 -0.68 -25.91
C VAL A 305 -28.36 -1.22 -25.41
N LEU A 306 -28.76 -0.89 -24.18
CA LEU A 306 -30.06 -1.28 -23.63
C LEU A 306 -31.22 -0.65 -24.42
N ILE A 307 -31.18 0.66 -24.66
CA ILE A 307 -32.19 1.36 -25.45
C ILE A 307 -32.28 0.74 -26.85
N TYR A 308 -31.16 0.51 -27.52
CA TYR A 308 -31.13 -0.11 -28.84
C TYR A 308 -31.69 -1.54 -28.83
N SER A 309 -31.29 -2.37 -27.86
CA SER A 309 -31.72 -3.77 -27.77
C SER A 309 -33.22 -3.90 -27.48
N PHE A 310 -33.78 -2.98 -26.69
CA PHE A 310 -35.19 -2.96 -26.33
C PHE A 310 -36.02 -1.94 -27.13
N ARG A 311 -35.46 -1.29 -28.16
CA ARG A 311 -36.12 -0.19 -28.88
C ARG A 311 -37.50 -0.55 -29.44
N LYS A 312 -37.66 -1.77 -29.94
CA LYS A 312 -38.94 -2.27 -30.48
C LYS A 312 -40.02 -2.43 -29.40
N ASN A 313 -39.60 -2.65 -28.16
CA ASN A 313 -40.48 -2.80 -27.00
C ASN A 313 -40.75 -1.47 -26.29
N ILE A 314 -39.82 -0.51 -26.39
CA ILE A 314 -39.93 0.82 -25.77
C ILE A 314 -40.65 1.80 -26.68
N PHE A 315 -40.40 1.74 -28.00
CA PHE A 315 -41.01 2.60 -29.02
C PHE A 315 -41.72 1.78 -30.10
N PRO A 316 -42.82 1.09 -29.77
CA PRO A 316 -43.50 0.20 -30.72
C PRO A 316 -44.12 0.94 -31.93
N ASN A 317 -44.28 2.27 -31.86
CA ASN A 317 -44.91 3.09 -32.90
C ASN A 317 -43.94 3.93 -33.73
N PHE A 318 -42.63 3.84 -33.50
CA PHE A 318 -41.62 4.46 -34.35
C PHE A 318 -41.17 3.43 -35.40
N LYS A 319 -41.63 3.59 -36.65
CA LYS A 319 -41.15 2.83 -37.82
C LYS A 319 -39.90 3.47 -38.39
#